data_AF-A0A1B8BYA7-F1
#
_entry.id   AF-A0A1B8BYA7-F1
#
_cell.length_a   1.000
_cell.length_b   1.000
_cell.length_c   1.000
_cell.angle_alpha   90.00
_cell.angle_beta   90.00
_cell.angle_gamma   90.00
#
_symmetry.space_group_name_H-M   'P 1'
#
loop_
_entity.id
_entity.type
_entity.pdbx_description
1 polymer ?
#
loop_
_entity_poly.entity_id
_entity_poly.type
_entity_poly.pdbx_seq_one_letter_code
_entity_poly.pdbx_strand_id
1 'polypeptide(L)'
;MSSELEALRNQLRAAQRREQEAERLREEAERLREYERQRYEQRTGTTTLPEFLDACHNHLCLGLTIQPDTTQSTQGDAANADNKPRPDRILPWPEFDAEQARTWQDLMDSE
;
A
#
# COMPACT_ATOMS: atom_id res chain seq x y z
N MET A 1 -31.63 -56.91 -21.40
CA MET A 1 -30.49 -56.69 -22.32
C MET A 1 -30.40 -55.25 -22.87
N SER A 2 -31.24 -54.81 -23.83
CA SER A 2 -31.08 -53.45 -24.42
C SER A 2 -31.38 -52.29 -23.45
N SER A 3 -32.43 -52.43 -22.63
CA SER A 3 -32.84 -51.40 -21.64
C SER A 3 -31.83 -51.23 -20.49
N GLU A 4 -31.23 -52.33 -20.03
CA GLU A 4 -30.23 -52.29 -18.95
C GLU A 4 -28.92 -51.63 -19.39
N LEU A 5 -28.49 -51.88 -20.64
CA LEU A 5 -27.32 -51.22 -21.22
C LEU A 5 -27.52 -49.70 -21.37
N GLU A 6 -28.74 -49.27 -21.69
CA GLU A 6 -29.09 -47.86 -21.80
C GLU A 6 -29.17 -47.18 -20.42
N ALA A 7 -29.73 -47.87 -19.42
CA ALA A 7 -29.74 -47.42 -18.03
C ALA A 7 -28.31 -47.26 -17.47
N LEU A 8 -27.42 -48.23 -17.72
CA LEU A 8 -26.00 -48.16 -17.34
C LEU A 8 -25.28 -46.99 -18.02
N ARG A 9 -25.52 -46.76 -19.31
CA ARG A 9 -24.98 -45.60 -20.04
C ARG A 9 -25.47 -44.26 -19.49
N ASN A 10 -26.72 -44.20 -19.03
CA ASN A 10 -27.28 -42.99 -18.43
C ASN A 10 -26.69 -42.75 -17.03
N GLN A 11 -26.50 -43.80 -16.24
CA GLN A 11 -25.82 -43.72 -14.94
C GLN A 11 -24.37 -43.26 -15.08
N LEU A 12 -23.62 -43.80 -16.06
CA LEU A 12 -22.23 -43.39 -16.31
C LEU A 12 -22.15 -41.91 -16.71
N ARG A 13 -23.03 -41.45 -17.61
CA ARG A 13 -23.11 -40.03 -18.01
C ARG A 13 -23.52 -39.10 -16.86
N ALA A 14 -24.38 -39.57 -15.95
CA ALA A 14 -24.74 -38.82 -14.76
C ALA A 14 -23.59 -38.75 -13.75
N ALA A 15 -22.84 -39.84 -13.57
CA ALA A 15 -21.65 -39.88 -12.72
C ALA A 15 -20.55 -38.94 -13.24
N GLN A 16 -20.23 -39.01 -14.54
CA GLN A 16 -19.25 -38.12 -15.18
C GLN A 16 -19.61 -36.64 -15.06
N ARG A 17 -20.90 -36.28 -15.22
CA ARG A 17 -21.33 -34.89 -15.04
C ARG A 17 -21.17 -34.40 -13.60
N ARG A 18 -21.48 -35.24 -12.62
CA ARG A 18 -21.28 -34.91 -11.20
C ARG A 18 -19.80 -34.74 -10.85
N GLU A 19 -18.95 -35.58 -11.43
CA GLU A 19 -17.49 -35.48 -11.24
C GLU A 19 -16.95 -34.16 -11.82
N GLN A 20 -17.34 -33.81 -13.05
CA GLN A 20 -16.97 -32.54 -13.67
C GLN A 20 -17.50 -31.33 -12.92
N GLU A 21 -18.72 -31.39 -12.40
CA GLU A 21 -19.30 -30.30 -11.60
C GLU A 21 -18.58 -30.16 -10.25
N ALA A 22 -18.26 -31.28 -9.59
CA ALA A 22 -17.49 -31.27 -8.35
C ALA A 22 -16.07 -30.76 -8.56
N GLU A 23 -15.43 -31.08 -9.68
CA GLU A 23 -14.11 -30.57 -10.05
C GLU A 23 -14.15 -29.05 -10.27
N ARG A 24 -15.12 -28.56 -11.05
CA ARG A 24 -15.31 -27.11 -11.26
C ARG A 24 -15.55 -26.35 -9.96
N LEU A 25 -16.38 -26.89 -9.08
CA LEU A 25 -16.64 -26.27 -7.78
C LEU A 25 -15.39 -26.23 -6.90
N ARG A 26 -14.51 -27.24 -6.99
CA ARG A 26 -13.22 -27.24 -6.29
C ARG A 26 -12.28 -26.19 -6.85
N GLU A 27 -12.14 -26.12 -8.17
CA GLU A 27 -11.31 -25.10 -8.84
C GLU A 27 -11.78 -23.67 -8.50
N GLU A 28 -13.10 -23.44 -8.53
CA GLU A 28 -13.66 -22.13 -8.18
C GLU A 28 -13.43 -21.79 -6.70
N ALA A 29 -13.63 -22.75 -5.80
CA ALA A 29 -13.35 -22.56 -4.38
C ALA A 29 -11.86 -22.30 -4.10
N GLU A 30 -10.96 -22.95 -4.84
CA GLU A 30 -9.51 -22.74 -4.73
C GLU A 30 -9.13 -21.35 -5.23
N ARG A 31 -9.63 -20.95 -6.40
CA ARG A 31 -9.43 -19.58 -6.93
C ARG A 31 -9.93 -18.52 -5.97
N LEU A 32 -11.09 -18.73 -5.34
CA LEU A 32 -11.63 -17.77 -4.38
C LEU A 32 -10.73 -17.66 -3.14
N ARG A 33 -10.24 -18.79 -2.62
CA ARG A 33 -9.30 -18.82 -1.48
C ARG A 33 -7.98 -18.14 -1.80
N GLU A 34 -7.41 -18.36 -2.99
CA GLU A 34 -6.19 -17.68 -3.42
C GLU A 34 -6.41 -16.18 -3.55
N TYR A 35 -7.53 -15.77 -4.14
CA TYR A 35 -7.87 -14.35 -4.25
C TYR A 35 -8.02 -13.68 -2.88
N GLU A 36 -8.70 -14.33 -1.93
CA GLU A 36 -8.82 -13.84 -0.56
C GLU A 36 -7.48 -13.76 0.15
N ARG A 37 -6.61 -14.77 -0.02
CA ARG A 37 -5.26 -14.79 0.54
C ARG A 37 -4.44 -13.63 -0.01
N GLN A 38 -4.40 -13.44 -1.32
CA GLN A 38 -3.68 -12.34 -1.96
C GLN A 38 -4.19 -10.98 -1.48
N ARG A 39 -5.52 -10.82 -1.35
CA ARG A 39 -6.13 -9.59 -0.83
C ARG A 39 -5.77 -9.33 0.62
N TYR A 40 -5.70 -10.39 1.43
CA TYR A 40 -5.26 -10.28 2.82
C TYR A 40 -3.79 -9.88 2.89
N GLU A 41 -2.92 -10.59 2.17
CA GLU A 41 -1.47 -10.29 2.10
C GLU A 41 -1.19 -8.88 1.59
N GLN A 42 -1.94 -8.37 0.61
CA GLN A 42 -1.79 -6.96 0.18
C GLN A 42 -2.19 -5.95 1.26
N ARG A 43 -3.14 -6.29 2.14
CA ARG A 43 -3.62 -5.36 3.19
C ARG A 43 -2.82 -5.42 4.47
N THR A 44 -2.26 -6.59 4.80
CA THR A 44 -1.57 -6.85 6.07
C THR A 44 -0.10 -7.20 5.90
N GLY A 45 0.38 -7.26 4.66
CA GLY A 45 1.77 -7.48 4.33
C GLY A 45 2.66 -6.34 4.81
N THR A 46 3.95 -6.59 4.78
CA THR A 46 4.96 -5.58 5.07
C THR A 46 4.98 -4.55 3.95
N THR A 47 4.84 -3.27 4.30
CA THR A 47 5.10 -2.17 3.38
C THR A 47 6.59 -1.87 3.38
N THR A 48 7.16 -1.69 2.20
CA THR A 48 8.52 -1.13 2.07
C THR A 48 8.53 0.34 2.51
N LEU A 49 9.72 0.85 2.82
CA LEU A 49 9.86 2.26 3.20
C LEU A 49 9.36 3.23 2.10
N PRO A 50 9.67 3.02 0.80
CA PRO A 50 9.15 3.85 -0.28
C PRO A 50 7.61 3.87 -0.35
N GLU A 51 6.97 2.71 -0.26
CA GLU A 51 5.50 2.59 -0.29
C GLU A 51 4.85 3.33 0.88
N PHE A 52 5.43 3.20 2.07
CA PHE A 52 4.96 3.90 3.26
C PHE A 52 5.06 5.43 3.11
N LEU A 53 6.20 5.93 2.62
CA LEU A 53 6.43 7.36 2.45
C LEU A 53 5.55 7.97 1.35
N ASP A 54 5.31 7.25 0.26
CA ASP A 54 4.36 7.65 -0.78
C ASP A 54 2.93 7.72 -0.24
N ALA A 55 2.49 6.70 0.50
CA ALA A 55 1.18 6.70 1.15
C ALA A 55 1.03 7.88 2.12
N CYS A 56 2.09 8.23 2.87
CA CYS A 56 2.08 9.41 3.74
C CYS A 56 1.92 10.70 2.93
N HIS A 57 2.64 10.85 1.82
CA HIS A 57 2.49 12.01 0.93
C HIS A 57 1.09 12.13 0.34
N ASN A 58 0.50 11.03 -0.12
CA ASN A 58 -0.78 11.03 -0.81
C ASN A 58 -1.99 11.12 0.13
N HIS A 59 -1.87 10.59 1.35
CA HIS A 59 -3.03 10.44 2.25
C HIS A 59 -2.93 11.20 3.56
N LEU A 60 -1.71 11.47 4.05
CA LEU A 60 -1.49 12.11 5.35
C LEU A 60 -0.94 13.53 5.24
N CYS A 61 -0.35 13.90 4.10
CA CYS A 61 0.19 15.22 3.88
C CYS A 61 -0.97 16.23 3.76
N LEU A 62 -1.21 16.94 4.86
CA LEU A 62 -2.03 18.14 4.84
C LEU A 62 -1.18 19.26 4.25
N GLY A 63 -1.60 19.78 3.10
CA GLY A 63 -0.89 20.86 2.43
C GLY A 63 -0.60 22.01 3.39
N LEU A 64 0.69 22.36 3.53
CA LEU A 64 1.10 23.51 4.31
C LEU A 64 0.74 24.77 3.52
N THR A 65 -0.27 25.49 3.98
CA THR A 65 -0.58 26.82 3.45
C THR A 65 0.17 27.85 4.26
N ILE A 66 0.91 28.74 3.59
CA ILE A 66 1.50 29.90 4.24
C ILE A 66 0.35 30.77 4.76
N GLN A 67 0.31 31.04 6.06
CA GLN A 67 -0.65 31.97 6.65
C GLN A 67 -0.27 33.40 6.22
N PRO A 68 -1.05 34.07 5.34
CA PRO A 68 -0.72 35.42 4.89
C PRO A 68 -1.02 36.48 5.94
N ASP A 69 -1.95 36.22 6.86
CA ASP A 69 -2.26 37.13 7.95
C ASP A 69 -1.21 36.99 9.05
N THR A 70 -0.31 37.96 9.11
CA THR A 70 0.76 37.99 10.10
C THR A 70 0.23 37.94 11.53
N THR A 71 -1.00 38.40 11.81
CA THR A 71 -1.58 38.38 13.17
C THR A 71 -1.99 36.99 13.64
N GLN A 72 -2.19 36.05 12.70
CA GLN A 72 -2.52 34.65 12.97
C GLN A 72 -1.28 33.74 12.97
N SER A 73 -0.10 34.29 12.66
CA SER A 73 1.17 33.59 12.83
C SER A 73 1.56 33.57 14.30
N THR A 74 2.32 32.55 14.71
CA THR A 74 3.02 32.53 16.00
C THR A 74 3.81 33.82 16.18
N GLN A 75 3.35 34.67 17.11
CA GLN A 75 4.01 35.91 17.47
C GLN A 75 5.01 35.63 18.59
N GLY A 76 6.19 36.23 18.49
CA GLY A 76 7.21 36.15 19.52
C GLY A 76 8.52 36.76 19.04
N ASP A 77 9.26 37.37 19.96
CA ASP A 77 10.62 37.78 19.66
C ASP A 77 11.49 36.53 19.54
N ALA A 78 12.08 36.31 18.36
CA ALA A 78 13.06 35.26 18.13
C ALA A 78 14.26 35.39 19.09
N ALA A 79 14.49 36.60 19.63
CA ALA A 79 15.50 36.87 20.61
C ALA A 79 15.15 36.39 22.04
N ASN A 80 13.93 35.94 22.32
CA ASN A 80 13.47 35.52 23.65
C ASN A 80 13.92 34.10 24.07
N ALA A 81 14.84 33.51 23.32
CA ALA A 81 15.44 32.20 23.61
C ALA A 81 16.66 32.35 24.54
N ASP A 82 16.45 32.89 25.75
CA ASP A 82 17.52 33.02 26.74
C ASP A 82 18.14 31.64 27.06
N ASN A 83 19.46 31.60 27.12
CA ASN A 83 20.25 30.38 27.39
C ASN A 83 20.07 29.23 26.38
N LYS A 84 19.56 29.49 25.16
CA LYS A 84 19.52 28.49 24.08
C LYS A 84 20.50 28.86 22.96
N PRO A 85 21.30 27.89 22.46
CA PRO A 85 22.14 28.15 21.29
C PRO A 85 21.25 28.48 20.09
N ARG A 86 21.57 29.59 19.40
CA ARG A 86 20.90 30.03 18.18
C ARG A 86 21.89 30.67 17.21
N PRO A 87 21.67 30.55 15.90
CA PRO A 87 22.48 31.27 14.92
C PRO A 87 22.15 32.77 14.92
N ASP A 88 23.15 33.63 14.73
CA ASP A 88 22.94 35.07 14.57
C ASP A 88 22.32 35.42 13.20
N ARG A 89 22.49 34.54 12.21
CA ARG A 89 21.99 34.71 10.86
C ARG A 89 21.51 33.37 10.30
N ILE A 90 20.35 33.39 9.66
CA ILE A 90 19.90 32.30 8.79
C ILE A 90 20.56 32.54 7.43
N LEU A 91 21.36 31.59 6.98
CA LEU A 91 22.04 31.64 5.69
C LEU A 91 21.38 30.65 4.71
N PRO A 92 21.39 30.94 3.40
CA PRO A 92 21.01 29.95 2.40
C PRO A 92 21.88 28.69 2.55
N TRP A 93 21.30 27.53 2.27
CA TRP A 93 22.01 26.25 2.18
C TRP A 93 22.08 25.85 0.70
N PRO A 94 23.15 26.24 -0.03
CA PRO A 94 23.21 26.09 -1.48
C PRO A 94 23.19 24.65 -1.96
N GLU A 95 23.77 23.73 -1.18
CA GLU A 95 23.89 22.32 -1.51
C GLU A 95 22.68 21.48 -1.09
N PHE A 96 21.69 22.09 -0.43
CA PHE A 96 20.54 21.38 0.15
C PHE A 96 19.84 20.49 -0.86
N ASP A 97 19.55 21.00 -2.06
CA ASP A 97 18.83 20.23 -3.08
C ASP A 97 19.61 18.99 -3.52
N ALA A 98 20.93 19.14 -3.71
CA ALA A 98 21.81 18.05 -4.14
C ALA A 98 22.05 17.01 -3.03
N GLU A 99 22.13 17.45 -1.78
CA GLU A 99 22.20 16.57 -0.60
C GLU A 99 20.89 15.83 -0.38
N GLN A 100 19.76 16.51 -0.55
CA GLN A 100 18.46 15.89 -0.36
C GLN A 100 18.13 14.90 -1.47
N ALA A 101 18.50 15.17 -2.71
CA ALA A 101 18.36 14.20 -3.80
C ALA A 101 19.12 12.90 -3.54
N ARG A 102 20.36 12.99 -3.00
CA ARG A 102 21.16 11.82 -2.63
C ARG A 102 20.53 11.03 -1.49
N THR A 103 20.11 11.73 -0.44
CA THR A 103 19.38 11.11 0.68
C THR A 103 18.12 10.39 0.20
N TRP A 104 17.37 11.00 -0.72
CA TRP A 104 16.19 10.37 -1.29
C TRP A 104 16.51 9.14 -2.13
N GLN A 105 17.60 9.16 -2.90
CA GLN A 105 18.03 7.99 -3.65
C GLN A 105 18.32 6.81 -2.71
N ASP A 106 19.11 7.04 -1.67
CA ASP A 106 19.44 6.01 -0.67
C ASP A 106 18.20 5.46 0.04
N LEU A 107 17.20 6.32 0.29
CA LEU A 107 15.94 5.95 0.93
C LEU A 107 15.01 5.18 0.00
N MET A 108 15.04 5.47 -1.30
CA MET A 108 14.23 4.75 -2.30
C MET A 108 14.84 3.40 -2.67
N ASP A 109 16.15 3.26 -2.52
CA ASP A 109 16.86 2.01 -2.76
C ASP A 109 16.88 1.08 -1.53
N SER A 110 16.32 1.50 -0.39
CA SER A 110 16.23 0.65 0.81
C SER A 110 15.11 -0.38 0.68
N GLU A 111 15.46 -1.67 0.88
CA GLU A 111 14.50 -2.79 0.92
C GLU A 111 13.56 -2.76 2.13
#